data_AF-A0A7S1BQR7-F1
#
_entry.id   AF-A0A7S1BQR7-F1
#
_cell.length_a   1.000
_cell.length_b   1.000
_cell.length_c   1.000
_cell.angle_alpha   90.00
_cell.angle_beta   90.00
_cell.angle_gamma   90.00
#
_symmetry.space_group_name_H-M   'P 1'
#
loop_
_entity.id
_entity.type
_entity.pdbx_description
1 polymer ?
#
loop_
_entity_poly.entity_id
_entity_poly.type
_entity_poly.pdbx_seq_one_letter_code
_entity_poly.pdbx_strand_id
1 'polypeptide(L)'
;VASLPSLLPHHSFAHVLSTASERDWWDDLLNYPAKTLAAAGRRPPVLVVVLPTWTRGTAPEVARPLLHVLDDISTDCRVESRPLEGVACAVFGIGSSGYGKEDWCRPARELFG
;
A
#
# COMPACT_ATOMS: atom_id res chain seq x y z
N VAL A 1 23.57 24.07 -19.19
CA VAL A 1 22.24 23.53 -18.87
C VAL A 1 22.13 22.18 -19.56
N ALA A 2 22.48 21.11 -18.85
CA ALA A 2 22.50 19.75 -19.41
C ALA A 2 21.31 18.98 -18.82
N SER A 3 20.39 18.58 -19.69
CA SER A 3 19.23 17.75 -19.38
C SER A 3 19.66 16.30 -19.13
N LEU A 4 19.38 15.79 -17.93
CA LEU A 4 19.57 14.39 -17.58
C LEU A 4 18.61 13.48 -18.38
N PRO A 5 19.08 12.35 -18.92
CA PRO A 5 18.22 11.40 -19.63
C PRO A 5 17.31 10.64 -18.65
N SER A 6 16.04 10.52 -19.00
CA SER A 6 15.01 9.82 -18.22
C SER A 6 15.31 8.32 -18.15
N LEU A 7 15.70 7.83 -16.97
CA LEU A 7 16.04 6.43 -16.68
C LEU A 7 14.85 5.55 -16.30
N LEU A 8 13.61 5.97 -16.57
CA LEU A 8 12.45 5.15 -16.25
C LEU A 8 11.98 4.39 -17.50
N PRO A 9 11.94 3.05 -17.48
CA PRO A 9 11.28 2.29 -18.54
C PRO A 9 9.82 2.75 -18.63
N HIS A 10 9.31 2.84 -19.86
CA HIS A 10 7.92 3.19 -20.19
C HIS A 10 6.94 2.11 -19.68
N HIS A 11 6.82 1.98 -18.36
CA HIS A 11 5.62 1.42 -17.78
C HIS A 11 4.60 2.53 -17.80
N SER A 12 3.70 2.45 -18.77
CA SER A 12 2.44 3.18 -18.74
C SER A 12 1.74 2.84 -17.42
N PHE A 13 1.95 3.65 -16.38
CA PHE A 13 1.06 3.70 -15.24
C PHE A 13 -0.23 4.29 -15.77
N ALA A 14 -1.07 3.43 -16.34
CA ALA A 14 -2.46 3.75 -16.53
C ALA A 14 -3.01 3.95 -15.12
N HIS A 15 -3.13 5.21 -14.69
CA HIS A 15 -3.99 5.60 -13.59
C HIS A 15 -5.43 5.25 -13.99
N VAL A 16 -5.77 3.97 -13.92
CA VAL A 16 -7.14 3.53 -13.88
C VAL A 16 -7.57 3.73 -12.43
N LEU A 17 -7.80 4.99 -12.06
CA LEU A 17 -8.81 5.28 -11.05
C LEU A 17 -10.11 4.79 -11.69
N SER A 18 -10.48 3.55 -11.37
CA SER A 18 -11.61 2.86 -11.99
C SER A 18 -12.85 3.74 -11.94
N THR A 19 -13.22 4.28 -13.10
CA THR A 19 -14.56 4.77 -13.34
C THR A 19 -15.32 3.64 -14.03
N ALA A 20 -16.34 3.12 -13.34
CA ALA A 20 -17.46 2.36 -13.89
C ALA A 20 -17.20 0.92 -14.38
N SER A 21 -16.86 0.04 -13.44
CA SER A 21 -17.60 -1.20 -13.13
C SER A 21 -17.03 -1.71 -11.81
N GLU A 22 -17.84 -1.95 -10.79
CA GLU A 22 -17.41 -2.50 -9.50
C GLU A 22 -16.70 -3.84 -9.76
N ARG A 23 -15.37 -3.78 -9.88
CA ARG A 23 -14.56 -4.97 -9.95
C ARG A 23 -14.46 -5.45 -8.52
N ASP A 24 -15.16 -6.53 -8.20
CA ASP A 24 -15.13 -7.21 -6.91
C ASP A 24 -13.77 -7.88 -6.71
N TRP A 25 -12.76 -7.04 -6.50
CA TRP A 25 -11.38 -7.43 -6.35
C TRP A 25 -11.17 -8.32 -5.12
N TRP A 26 -12.05 -8.21 -4.13
CA TRP A 26 -12.11 -9.08 -2.96
C TRP A 26 -12.51 -10.51 -3.36
N ASP A 27 -13.43 -10.70 -4.30
CA ASP A 27 -13.76 -12.04 -4.82
C ASP A 27 -12.59 -12.63 -5.60
N ASP A 28 -11.89 -11.81 -6.39
CA ASP A 28 -10.67 -12.25 -7.08
C ASP A 28 -9.57 -12.67 -6.07
N LEU A 29 -9.50 -12.01 -4.90
CA LEU A 29 -8.58 -12.33 -3.81
C LEU A 29 -8.95 -13.61 -3.06
N LEU A 30 -10.25 -13.78 -2.73
CA LEU A 30 -10.75 -14.89 -1.93
C LEU A 30 -10.89 -16.19 -2.74
N ASN A 31 -11.24 -16.08 -4.03
CA ASN A 31 -11.55 -17.25 -4.86
C ASN A 31 -10.37 -17.76 -5.68
N TYR A 32 -9.29 -16.99 -5.81
CA TYR A 32 -8.11 -17.39 -6.59
C TYR A 32 -6.82 -17.23 -5.78
N PRO A 33 -6.31 -18.32 -5.17
CA PRO A 33 -5.00 -18.28 -4.55
C PRO A 33 -3.93 -17.85 -5.58
N ALA A 34 -2.86 -17.20 -5.14
CA ALA A 34 -1.87 -16.56 -6.02
C ALA A 34 -1.31 -17.48 -7.13
N LYS A 35 -1.18 -18.80 -6.85
CA LYS A 35 -0.77 -19.81 -7.82
C LYS A 35 -1.78 -19.99 -8.96
N THR A 36 -3.07 -19.92 -8.64
CA THR A 36 -4.18 -20.04 -9.59
C THR A 36 -4.33 -18.77 -10.44
N LEU A 37 -4.11 -17.59 -9.85
CA LEU A 37 -4.06 -16.32 -10.60
C LEU A 37 -2.97 -16.35 -11.66
N ALA A 38 -1.75 -16.76 -11.28
CA ALA A 38 -0.62 -16.85 -12.19
C ALA A 38 -0.90 -17.83 -13.35
N ALA A 39 -1.49 -18.99 -13.07
CA ALA A 39 -1.88 -19.97 -14.09
C ALA A 39 -2.97 -19.45 -15.04
N ALA A 40 -3.87 -18.58 -14.56
CA ALA A 40 -4.90 -17.91 -15.35
C ALA A 40 -4.39 -16.63 -16.07
N GLY A 41 -3.09 -16.32 -16.01
CA GLY A 41 -2.53 -15.08 -16.57
C GLY A 41 -2.98 -13.80 -15.85
N ARG A 42 -3.56 -13.92 -14.66
CA ARG A 42 -4.03 -12.82 -13.82
C ARG A 42 -2.95 -12.45 -12.79
N ARG A 43 -2.86 -11.17 -12.45
CA ARG A 43 -1.94 -10.68 -11.40
C ARG A 43 -2.68 -10.60 -10.07
N PRO A 44 -2.02 -10.88 -8.93
CA PRO A 44 -2.60 -10.63 -7.62
C PRO A 44 -2.97 -9.15 -7.45
N PRO A 45 -4.00 -8.84 -6.66
CA PRO A 45 -4.30 -7.46 -6.31
C PRO A 45 -3.10 -6.83 -5.58
N VAL A 46 -2.90 -5.53 -5.83
CA VAL A 46 -1.80 -4.76 -5.25
C VAL A 46 -2.38 -3.66 -4.37
N LEU A 47 -2.02 -3.66 -3.09
CA LEU A 47 -2.32 -2.59 -2.16
C LEU A 47 -1.13 -1.64 -2.09
N VAL A 48 -1.31 -0.41 -2.56
CA VAL A 48 -0.32 0.66 -2.45
C VAL A 48 -0.81 1.68 -1.43
N VAL A 49 -0.09 1.82 -0.32
CA VAL A 49 -0.40 2.81 0.71
C VAL A 49 0.58 3.98 0.59
N VAL A 50 0.05 5.16 0.28
CA VAL A 50 0.84 6.41 0.28
C VAL A 50 0.54 7.15 1.57
N LEU A 51 1.52 7.24 2.46
CA LEU A 51 1.32 7.77 3.80
C LEU A 51 2.24 8.96 4.07
N PRO A 52 1.70 10.19 4.11
CA PRO A 52 2.50 11.34 4.48
C PRO A 52 2.79 11.38 5.98
N THR A 53 3.82 12.11 6.35
CA THR A 53 4.20 12.39 7.73
C THR A 53 3.92 13.85 8.08
N TRP A 54 3.24 14.05 9.21
CA TRP A 54 2.91 15.35 9.79
C TRP A 54 3.81 15.66 10.99
N THR A 55 3.51 16.77 11.67
CA THR A 55 4.29 17.30 12.78
C THR A 55 4.51 16.27 13.90
N ARG A 56 5.78 16.11 14.34
CA ARG A 56 6.22 15.10 15.33
C ARG A 56 6.08 13.65 14.86
N GLY A 57 6.29 13.40 13.57
CA GLY A 57 6.33 12.05 13.01
C GLY A 57 4.97 11.36 12.95
N THR A 58 3.86 12.10 13.06
CA THR A 58 2.51 11.52 13.10
C THR A 58 1.92 11.31 11.71
N ALA A 59 0.90 10.45 11.60
CA ALA A 59 0.09 10.34 10.40
C ALA A 59 -0.94 11.49 10.32
N PRO A 60 -1.43 11.84 9.11
CA PRO A 60 -2.59 12.70 8.94
C PRO A 60 -3.81 12.13 9.67
N GLU A 61 -4.66 13.01 10.20
CA GLU A 61 -5.84 12.59 10.94
C GLU A 61 -6.81 11.74 10.11
N VAL A 62 -6.88 11.99 8.80
CA VAL A 62 -7.66 11.19 7.85
C VAL A 62 -7.17 9.74 7.72
N ALA A 63 -5.89 9.47 7.98
CA ALA A 63 -5.33 8.11 7.93
C ALA A 63 -5.56 7.33 9.23
N ARG A 64 -5.94 8.02 10.33
CA ARG A 64 -6.08 7.41 11.66
C ARG A 64 -7.07 6.25 11.70
N PRO A 65 -8.27 6.31 11.07
CA PRO A 65 -9.19 5.17 11.07
C PRO A 65 -8.60 3.93 10.39
N LEU A 66 -7.89 4.10 9.27
CA LEU A 66 -7.24 2.99 8.57
C LEU A 66 -6.15 2.35 9.44
N LEU A 67 -5.26 3.17 10.00
CA LEU A 67 -4.16 2.67 10.83
C LEU A 67 -4.68 1.95 12.08
N HIS A 68 -5.72 2.49 12.71
CA HIS A 68 -6.36 1.85 13.86
C HIS A 68 -6.98 0.51 13.50
N VAL A 69 -7.71 0.42 12.40
CA VAL A 69 -8.31 -0.86 11.96
C VAL A 69 -7.24 -1.89 11.61
N LEU A 70 -6.13 -1.49 10.99
CA LEU A 70 -5.03 -2.41 10.69
C LEU A 70 -4.35 -2.91 11.97
N ASP A 71 -4.19 -2.05 12.98
CA ASP A 71 -3.67 -2.41 14.29
C ASP A 71 -4.61 -3.39 15.02
N ASP A 72 -5.91 -3.09 15.04
CA ASP A 72 -6.95 -3.97 15.60
C ASP A 72 -6.92 -5.34 14.93
N ILE A 73 -6.90 -5.38 13.59
CA ILE A 73 -6.84 -6.62 12.81
C ILE A 73 -5.56 -7.42 13.11
N SER A 74 -4.43 -6.74 13.31
CA SER A 74 -3.14 -7.40 13.58
C SER A 74 -3.07 -8.05 14.98
N THR A 75 -3.90 -7.59 15.91
CA THR A 75 -3.91 -8.04 17.31
C THR A 75 -5.16 -8.86 17.69
N ASP A 76 -6.19 -8.86 16.85
CA ASP A 76 -7.42 -9.61 17.09
C ASP A 76 -7.21 -11.12 16.87
N CYS A 77 -7.30 -11.89 17.96
CA CYS A 77 -7.14 -13.34 17.95
C CYS A 77 -8.22 -14.11 17.16
N ARG A 78 -9.30 -13.43 16.76
CA ARG A 78 -10.37 -14.01 15.95
C ARG A 78 -10.08 -13.92 14.45
N VAL A 79 -9.11 -13.10 14.04
CA VAL A 79 -8.71 -12.94 12.65
C VAL A 79 -7.61 -13.94 12.32
N GLU A 80 -7.60 -14.45 11.08
CA GLU A 80 -6.51 -15.30 10.58
C GLU A 80 -5.16 -14.59 10.74
N SER A 81 -4.10 -15.36 11.01
CA SER A 81 -2.76 -14.85 11.27
C SER A 81 -2.15 -14.06 10.11
N ARG A 82 -2.62 -14.29 8.88
CA ARG A 82 -2.15 -13.64 7.64
C ARG A 82 -3.33 -13.30 6.72
N PRO A 83 -4.15 -12.30 7.09
CA PRO A 83 -5.39 -12.01 6.38
C PRO A 83 -5.16 -11.42 4.97
N LEU A 84 -3.95 -10.91 4.71
CA LEU A 84 -3.55 -10.34 3.42
C LEU A 84 -2.63 -11.27 2.62
N GLU A 85 -2.54 -12.57 2.96
CA GLU A 85 -1.73 -13.51 2.19
C GLU A 85 -2.22 -13.58 0.73
N GLY A 86 -1.32 -13.31 -0.22
CA GLY A 86 -1.64 -13.24 -1.64
C GLY A 86 -1.90 -11.82 -2.18
N VAL A 87 -2.01 -10.81 -1.33
CA VAL A 87 -2.00 -9.39 -1.72
C VAL A 87 -0.55 -8.91 -1.81
N ALA A 88 -0.17 -8.28 -2.92
CA ALA A 88 1.11 -7.60 -2.99
C ALA A 88 0.99 -6.21 -2.33
N CYS A 89 1.74 -5.96 -1.26
CA CYS A 89 1.67 -4.69 -0.53
C CYS A 89 2.91 -3.83 -0.79
N ALA A 90 2.70 -2.53 -0.97
CA ALA A 90 3.76 -1.53 -1.03
C ALA A 90 3.37 -0.30 -0.21
N VAL A 91 4.29 0.21 0.60
CA VAL A 91 4.09 1.42 1.40
C VAL A 91 5.08 2.49 0.95
N PHE A 92 4.58 3.67 0.61
CA PHE A 92 5.36 4.82 0.20
C PHE A 92 5.18 5.97 1.19
N GLY A 93 6.23 6.28 1.94
CA GLY A 93 6.25 7.38 2.89
C GLY A 93 6.59 8.71 2.24
N ILE A 94 5.77 9.73 2.47
CA ILE A 94 6.06 11.12 2.06
C ILE A 94 6.44 11.93 3.31
N GLY A 95 7.66 12.43 3.37
CA GLY A 95 8.12 13.21 4.52
C GLY A 95 9.23 14.18 4.16
N SER A 96 9.41 15.20 5.00
CA SER A 96 10.52 16.13 4.91
C SER A 96 11.73 15.59 5.67
N SER A 97 12.92 15.67 5.08
CA SER A 97 14.18 15.37 5.76
C SER A 97 14.49 16.34 6.91
N GLY A 98 13.78 17.47 6.98
CA GLY A 98 13.89 18.45 8.07
C GLY A 98 13.32 17.99 9.41
N TYR A 99 12.53 16.90 9.45
CA TYR A 99 11.97 16.37 10.70
C TYR A 99 12.97 15.55 11.53
N GLY A 100 14.17 15.29 11.01
CA GLY A 100 15.15 14.42 11.66
C GLY A 100 14.88 12.94 11.41
N LYS A 101 15.87 12.10 11.73
CA LYS A 101 15.88 10.67 11.36
C LYS A 101 14.72 9.85 11.97
N GLU A 102 14.31 10.21 13.18
CA GLU A 102 13.28 9.46 13.90
C GLU A 102 11.87 9.75 13.37
N ASP A 103 11.59 11.01 13.03
CA ASP A 103 10.27 11.40 12.56
C ASP A 103 10.11 11.27 11.04
N TRP A 104 11.21 11.29 10.27
CA TRP A 104 11.14 11.21 8.82
C TRP A 104 10.51 9.89 8.33
N CYS A 105 9.38 10.03 7.61
CA CYS A 105 8.58 8.92 7.07
C CYS A 105 8.12 7.89 8.12
N ARG A 106 8.04 8.27 9.39
CA ARG A 106 7.77 7.37 10.51
C ARG A 106 6.50 6.53 10.37
N PRO A 107 5.32 7.09 10.03
CA PRO A 107 4.09 6.30 9.93
C PRO A 107 4.17 5.20 8.85
N ALA A 108 4.84 5.49 7.72
CA ALA A 108 5.02 4.52 6.65
C ALA A 108 5.97 3.39 7.05
N ARG A 109 7.01 3.71 7.84
CA ARG A 109 7.93 2.71 8.39
C ARG A 109 7.23 1.80 9.39
N GLU A 110 6.48 2.37 10.33
CA GLU A 110 5.73 1.61 11.34
C GLU A 110 4.68 0.69 10.70
N LEU A 111 4.03 1.14 9.60
CA LEU A 111 3.06 0.31 8.87
C LEU A 111 3.70 -0.84 8.09
N PHE A 112 4.92 -0.67 7.57
CA PHE A 112 5.58 -1.68 6.76
C PHE A 112 6.26 -2.77 7.60
N GLY A 113 6.78 -2.43 8.78
CA GLY A 113 7.57 -3.32 9.65
C GLY A 113 9.01 -2.85 9.80
#